data_AF-T0CIG5-F1
#
_entry.id   AF-T0CIG5-F1
#
_cell.length_a   1.000
_cell.length_b   1.000
_cell.length_c   1.000
_cell.angle_alpha   90.00
_cell.angle_beta   90.00
_cell.angle_gamma   90.00
#
_symmetry.space_group_name_H-M   'P 1'
#
loop_
_entity.id
_entity.type
_entity.pdbx_description
1 polymer ?
#
loop_
_entity_poly.entity_id
_entity_poly.type
_entity_poly.pdbx_seq_one_letter_code
_entity_poly.pdbx_strand_id
1 'polypeptide(L)'
;MGLVLKRFQLLFLVLSFLLVSCQQTKRSISSIEDQVDNQPALYLNTISEAPDLFDRNLEELVAHYNVNLQKRAYDSSETRAVLISLDSMELPEGQAFAIDTSIEDNGVHVLKIYRSTNDAAITKASKSLLFNFLSEINEKKNIVNIYSFFEIAHNAKAGDLRAKIALENLKMKALGDSAIYDEDRKIIEEGISELESDFKVVKKEMKAKETARKSAMAALDKASENHQLKALIQNNDRKGVADLLEKYLPWEQMTPIEDSYWSHILKRMRNPIAAKDKVLVYRGTYGDRLFPQIVDGQELEYEDAVKKANLGSMSTILTRNQGTYNRRLRSLQTMYGKKIASNPSNTDSKFVETARLTTMLKQHSIEAQGSPFLSFTSNFDTGYTFGFSIADDKTVADAKGAMGAFLIDPELLMFNQMSGFKSEMEYLAPLITFPDEMVGFYDEDYMEKVNRSAIKDALHDGLKKEMVRIYGDAQGTEIAEEILSRSSEFNDYERAYLVPKLKSNLTGAANENVGIAKKISNFFSNLKNKFSSSSKGKVKVIDEMPKINNCLYAIKSFLQ
;
A
#
# COMPACT_ATOMS: atom_id res chain seq x y z
N MET A 1 -4.52 -15.00 61.43
CA MET A 1 -3.74 -14.02 60.63
C MET A 1 -3.40 -14.52 59.21
N GLY A 2 -3.01 -15.80 59.02
CA GLY A 2 -2.60 -16.31 57.69
C GLY A 2 -3.67 -16.41 56.59
N LEU A 3 -4.96 -16.54 56.94
CA LEU A 3 -6.03 -16.67 55.94
C LEU A 3 -6.40 -15.34 55.27
N VAL A 4 -6.31 -14.24 56.03
CA VAL A 4 -6.60 -12.88 55.55
C VAL A 4 -5.49 -12.42 54.60
N LEU A 5 -4.24 -12.73 54.91
CA LEU A 5 -3.09 -12.39 54.08
C LEU A 5 -3.15 -13.11 52.71
N LYS A 6 -3.56 -14.38 52.67
CA LYS A 6 -3.73 -15.14 51.42
C LYS A 6 -4.84 -14.58 50.54
N ARG A 7 -5.95 -14.12 51.13
CA ARG A 7 -7.05 -13.48 50.38
C ARG A 7 -6.64 -12.11 49.82
N PHE A 8 -5.87 -11.34 50.56
CA PHE A 8 -5.31 -10.07 50.07
C PHE A 8 -4.30 -10.27 48.95
N GLN A 9 -3.41 -11.26 49.05
CA GLN A 9 -2.47 -11.58 47.97
C GLN A 9 -3.19 -12.04 46.69
N LEU A 10 -4.23 -12.85 46.81
CA LEU A 10 -5.02 -13.30 45.65
C LEU A 10 -5.78 -12.12 45.00
N LEU A 11 -6.36 -11.23 45.81
CA LEU A 11 -7.05 -10.04 45.32
C LEU A 11 -6.09 -9.07 44.62
N PHE A 12 -4.87 -8.89 45.17
CA PHE A 12 -3.84 -8.06 44.56
C PHE A 12 -3.36 -8.66 43.24
N LEU A 13 -3.20 -9.99 43.17
CA LEU A 13 -2.80 -10.69 41.95
C LEU A 13 -3.87 -10.55 40.86
N VAL A 14 -5.14 -10.71 41.21
CA VAL A 14 -6.28 -10.53 40.29
C VAL A 14 -6.42 -9.07 39.86
N LEU A 15 -6.24 -8.09 40.75
CA LEU A 15 -6.23 -6.67 40.39
C LEU A 15 -5.03 -6.31 39.50
N SER A 16 -3.84 -6.87 39.74
CA SER A 16 -2.69 -6.65 38.85
C SER A 16 -2.89 -7.27 37.48
N PHE A 17 -3.60 -8.40 37.36
CA PHE A 17 -3.99 -8.96 36.05
C PHE A 17 -5.07 -8.12 35.35
N LEU A 18 -5.99 -7.52 36.09
CA LEU A 18 -7.01 -6.63 35.53
C LEU A 18 -6.44 -5.26 35.15
N LEU A 19 -5.48 -4.71 35.89
CA LEU A 19 -4.86 -3.42 35.58
C LEU A 19 -3.87 -3.49 34.40
N VAL A 20 -3.36 -4.67 34.04
CA VAL A 20 -2.59 -4.88 32.80
C VAL A 20 -3.50 -4.90 31.56
N SER A 21 -4.83 -4.99 31.71
CA SER A 21 -5.79 -5.03 30.59
C SER A 21 -6.32 -3.67 30.10
N CYS A 22 -5.89 -2.55 30.71
CA CYS A 22 -6.35 -1.20 30.35
C CYS A 22 -5.26 -0.26 29.82
N GLN A 23 -4.10 -0.78 29.39
CA GLN A 23 -3.29 -0.02 28.45
C GLN A 23 -3.89 -0.21 27.06
N GLN A 24 -4.51 0.85 26.52
CA GLN A 24 -4.60 1.05 25.08
C GLN A 24 -3.16 1.03 24.55
N THR A 25 -2.64 -0.17 24.29
CA THR A 25 -1.46 -0.34 23.47
C THR A 25 -1.80 0.33 22.16
N LYS A 26 -1.12 1.43 21.83
CA LYS A 26 -0.97 1.87 20.44
C LYS A 26 -0.31 0.71 19.71
N ARG A 27 -1.11 -0.28 19.30
CA ARG A 27 -0.65 -1.41 18.50
C ARG A 27 -0.48 -0.87 17.11
N SER A 28 0.73 -0.46 16.79
CA SER A 28 1.15 -0.35 15.39
C SER A 28 1.57 -1.76 14.95
N ILE A 29 1.24 -2.08 13.69
CA ILE A 29 1.66 -3.30 12.99
C ILE A 29 3.19 -3.53 13.04
N SER A 30 3.96 -2.49 13.34
CA SER A 30 5.43 -2.38 13.47
C SER A 30 6.08 -3.14 14.64
N SER A 31 5.56 -4.31 15.02
CA SER A 31 6.20 -5.15 16.06
C SER A 31 6.75 -6.46 15.51
N ILE A 32 6.83 -6.59 14.18
CA ILE A 32 7.61 -7.65 13.53
C ILE A 32 9.04 -7.13 13.44
N GLU A 33 9.74 -7.12 14.59
CA GLU A 33 11.17 -6.79 14.66
C GLU A 33 11.99 -7.90 13.98
N ASP A 34 11.92 -8.00 12.65
CA ASP A 34 12.94 -8.71 11.91
C ASP A 34 14.21 -7.86 11.97
N GLN A 35 15.33 -8.47 12.41
CA GLN A 35 16.64 -7.83 12.42
C GLN A 35 17.09 -7.60 10.97
N VAL A 36 16.61 -6.53 10.36
CA VAL A 36 17.12 -6.06 9.06
C VAL A 36 18.49 -5.45 9.32
N ASP A 37 19.46 -5.78 8.46
CA ASP A 37 20.79 -5.20 8.54
C ASP A 37 20.72 -3.66 8.49
N ASN A 38 21.46 -3.01 9.39
CA ASN A 38 21.56 -1.55 9.45
C ASN A 38 22.44 -0.98 8.33
N GLN A 39 23.04 -1.84 7.49
CA GLN A 39 23.78 -1.39 6.31
C GLN A 39 22.88 -0.64 5.31
N PRO A 40 23.41 0.39 4.64
CA PRO A 40 22.74 1.01 3.50
C PRO A 40 22.34 -0.02 2.43
N ALA A 41 21.21 0.23 1.77
CA ALA A 41 20.70 -0.67 0.73
C ALA A 41 21.61 -0.73 -0.50
N LEU A 42 22.29 0.38 -0.84
CA LEU A 42 23.11 0.50 -2.04
C LEU A 42 24.30 1.46 -1.82
N TYR A 43 25.43 1.15 -2.45
CA TYR A 43 26.59 2.04 -2.54
C TYR A 43 26.87 2.47 -3.99
N LEU A 44 27.20 3.75 -4.17
CA LEU A 44 27.62 4.34 -5.44
C LEU A 44 29.10 4.67 -5.39
N ASN A 45 29.83 4.15 -6.38
CA ASN A 45 31.28 4.26 -6.46
C ASN A 45 31.76 5.69 -6.68
N THR A 46 32.99 5.95 -6.27
CA THR A 46 33.78 7.09 -6.70
C THR A 46 34.23 6.89 -8.13
N ILE A 47 33.86 7.82 -9.01
CA ILE A 47 34.23 7.78 -10.43
C ILE A 47 35.29 8.85 -10.70
N SER A 48 36.40 8.45 -11.30
CA SER A 48 37.50 9.35 -11.69
C SER A 48 37.00 10.46 -12.64
N GLU A 49 37.64 11.62 -12.60
CA GLU A 49 37.20 12.85 -13.30
C GLU A 49 36.73 12.62 -14.75
N ALA A 50 35.61 13.25 -15.10
CA ALA A 50 35.10 13.33 -16.46
C ALA A 50 35.04 14.81 -16.89
N PRO A 51 35.55 15.16 -18.08
CA PRO A 51 35.39 16.50 -18.62
C PRO A 51 33.91 16.76 -18.95
N ASP A 52 33.40 17.92 -18.51
CA ASP A 52 32.07 18.46 -18.84
C ASP A 52 30.81 17.73 -18.32
N LEU A 53 30.83 17.24 -17.07
CA LEU A 53 29.63 16.72 -16.40
C LEU A 53 29.00 17.66 -15.36
N PHE A 54 27.70 17.42 -15.13
CA PHE A 54 26.78 18.10 -14.20
C PHE A 54 27.45 18.72 -12.97
N ASP A 55 27.49 20.06 -12.90
CA ASP A 55 28.15 20.82 -11.83
C ASP A 55 27.17 21.43 -10.81
N ARG A 56 25.97 20.86 -10.66
CA ARG A 56 25.06 21.37 -9.63
C ARG A 56 25.55 20.97 -8.26
N ASN A 57 25.36 21.88 -7.31
CA ASN A 57 25.55 21.61 -5.90
C ASN A 57 24.57 20.49 -5.45
N LEU A 58 25.02 19.58 -4.57
CA LEU A 58 24.24 18.42 -4.12
C LEU A 58 23.00 18.84 -3.32
N GLU A 59 23.14 19.84 -2.45
CA GLU A 59 22.05 20.40 -1.68
C GLU A 59 20.98 21.02 -2.61
N GLU A 60 21.39 21.73 -3.66
CA GLU A 60 20.47 22.25 -4.69
C GLU A 60 19.75 21.13 -5.44
N LEU A 61 20.45 20.03 -5.73
CA LEU A 61 19.88 18.86 -6.39
C LEU A 61 18.81 18.20 -5.51
N VAL A 62 19.15 17.92 -4.26
CA VAL A 62 18.24 17.31 -3.28
C VAL A 62 17.04 18.22 -3.05
N ALA A 63 17.26 19.53 -2.90
CA ALA A 63 16.18 20.50 -2.80
C ALA A 63 15.27 20.48 -4.05
N HIS A 64 15.83 20.39 -5.25
CA HIS A 64 15.07 20.29 -6.49
C HIS A 64 14.19 19.03 -6.54
N TYR A 65 14.74 17.86 -6.20
CA TYR A 65 13.96 16.63 -6.12
C TYR A 65 12.87 16.70 -5.06
N ASN A 66 13.17 17.22 -3.87
CA ASN A 66 12.19 17.40 -2.80
C ASN A 66 11.04 18.31 -3.23
N VAL A 67 11.33 19.43 -3.92
CA VAL A 67 10.28 20.30 -4.48
C VAL A 67 9.44 19.54 -5.50
N ASN A 68 10.05 18.74 -6.38
CA ASN A 68 9.31 17.96 -7.37
C ASN A 68 8.45 16.87 -6.72
N LEU A 69 8.97 16.11 -5.75
CA LEU A 69 8.24 15.07 -5.02
C LEU A 69 7.08 15.66 -4.22
N GLN A 70 7.30 16.77 -3.52
CA GLN A 70 6.24 17.51 -2.83
C GLN A 70 5.19 18.05 -3.80
N LYS A 71 5.62 18.57 -4.96
CA LYS A 71 4.70 19.03 -6.00
C LYS A 71 3.85 17.88 -6.52
N ARG A 72 4.41 16.69 -6.73
CA ARG A 72 3.62 15.52 -7.16
C ARG A 72 2.58 15.09 -6.12
N ALA A 73 2.96 15.10 -4.85
CA ALA A 73 2.05 14.86 -3.73
C ALA A 73 0.88 15.86 -3.73
N TYR A 74 1.16 17.13 -4.02
CA TYR A 74 0.14 18.19 -4.06
C TYR A 74 -0.71 18.16 -5.35
N ASP A 75 -0.06 18.14 -6.51
CA ASP A 75 -0.66 18.24 -7.86
C ASP A 75 -1.31 16.93 -8.33
N SER A 76 -1.26 15.88 -7.53
CA SER A 76 -2.07 14.67 -7.71
C SER A 76 -1.60 13.61 -8.69
N SER A 77 -0.35 13.69 -9.14
CA SER A 77 0.24 12.60 -9.93
C SER A 77 0.76 11.45 -9.07
N GLU A 78 1.12 11.73 -7.82
CA GLU A 78 1.57 10.78 -6.80
C GLU A 78 1.00 11.20 -5.45
N THR A 79 0.96 10.27 -4.51
CA THR A 79 0.00 10.31 -3.41
C THR A 79 0.65 10.62 -2.06
N ARG A 80 1.91 10.25 -1.80
CA ARG A 80 2.58 10.56 -0.53
C ARG A 80 3.80 11.45 -0.66
N ALA A 81 4.11 12.09 0.47
CA ALA A 81 5.37 12.77 0.68
C ALA A 81 6.52 11.74 0.69
N VAL A 82 7.41 11.91 -0.29
CA VAL A 82 8.75 11.35 -0.26
C VAL A 82 9.71 12.50 -0.02
N LEU A 83 10.62 12.31 0.93
CA LEU A 83 11.69 13.23 1.25
C LEU A 83 13.01 12.55 0.91
N ILE A 84 13.93 13.31 0.33
CA ILE A 84 15.33 12.94 0.19
C ILE A 84 16.10 13.68 1.30
N SER A 85 16.76 12.93 2.19
CA SER A 85 17.73 13.51 3.13
C SER A 85 19.14 13.37 2.57
N LEU A 86 19.99 14.33 2.90
CA LEU A 86 21.41 14.31 2.56
C LEU A 86 22.21 14.46 3.85
N ASP A 87 22.87 13.39 4.23
CA ASP A 87 23.66 13.29 5.45
C ASP A 87 25.11 12.96 5.07
N SER A 88 26.07 13.20 5.98
CA SER A 88 27.47 12.83 5.75
C SER A 88 27.83 11.63 6.63
N MET A 89 28.53 10.65 6.07
CA MET A 89 28.92 9.41 6.75
C MET A 89 30.31 8.98 6.27
N GLU A 90 31.08 8.34 7.15
CA GLU A 90 32.30 7.64 6.73
C GLU A 90 31.89 6.40 5.93
N LEU A 91 32.21 6.39 4.63
CA LEU A 91 31.88 5.31 3.71
C LEU A 91 33.10 4.44 3.42
N PRO A 92 32.92 3.17 2.99
CA PRO A 92 34.01 2.33 2.53
C PRO A 92 34.85 3.02 1.45
N GLU A 93 36.13 2.66 1.37
CA GLU A 93 37.05 3.19 0.35
C GLU A 93 36.47 2.96 -1.07
N GLY A 94 36.60 3.98 -1.92
CA GLY A 94 36.06 3.95 -3.27
C GLY A 94 34.56 4.21 -3.36
N GLN A 95 33.85 4.53 -2.27
CA GLN A 95 32.42 4.87 -2.29
C GLN A 95 32.20 6.38 -2.09
N ALA A 96 31.45 6.99 -3.00
CA ALA A 96 31.10 8.40 -2.96
C ALA A 96 29.78 8.64 -2.22
N PHE A 97 28.82 7.74 -2.42
CA PHE A 97 27.50 7.82 -1.79
C PHE A 97 27.03 6.44 -1.31
N ALA A 98 26.19 6.46 -0.28
CA ALA A 98 25.35 5.32 0.10
C ALA A 98 23.88 5.76 0.11
N ILE A 99 22.99 4.87 -0.30
CA ILE A 99 21.56 5.13 -0.40
C ILE A 99 20.83 4.11 0.47
N ASP A 100 19.94 4.61 1.31
CA ASP A 100 19.08 3.78 2.16
C ASP A 100 17.65 4.31 2.15
N THR A 101 16.72 3.49 2.64
CA THR A 101 15.31 3.84 2.74
C THR A 101 14.83 3.70 4.17
N SER A 102 13.94 4.59 4.58
CA SER A 102 13.29 4.51 5.88
C SER A 102 11.91 5.16 5.84
N ILE A 103 11.10 4.87 6.84
CA ILE A 103 9.83 5.57 7.07
C ILE A 103 9.87 6.18 8.45
N GLU A 104 9.57 7.48 8.51
CA GLU A 104 9.44 8.19 9.78
C GLU A 104 8.18 7.75 10.55
N ASP A 105 8.13 8.05 11.84
CA ASP A 105 6.97 7.77 12.69
C ASP A 105 5.67 8.41 12.17
N ASN A 106 5.78 9.51 11.43
CA ASN A 106 4.68 10.21 10.76
C ASN A 106 4.31 9.60 9.38
N GLY A 107 5.01 8.56 8.92
CA GLY A 107 4.71 7.82 7.69
C GLY A 107 5.37 8.37 6.43
N VAL A 108 6.18 9.43 6.55
CA VAL A 108 6.96 10.00 5.44
C VAL A 108 8.01 9.00 5.00
N HIS A 109 8.10 8.81 3.70
CA HIS A 109 9.12 7.99 3.08
C HIS A 109 10.40 8.82 2.94
N VAL A 110 11.48 8.37 3.54
CA VAL A 110 12.76 9.05 3.47
C VAL A 110 13.75 8.21 2.67
N LEU A 111 14.16 8.75 1.53
CA LEU A 111 15.32 8.28 0.78
C LEU A 111 16.56 8.96 1.37
N LYS A 112 17.32 8.22 2.17
CA LYS A 112 18.52 8.74 2.83
C LYS A 112 19.69 8.61 1.89
N ILE A 113 20.34 9.72 1.58
CA ILE A 113 21.59 9.75 0.82
C ILE A 113 22.70 10.13 1.80
N TYR A 114 23.63 9.23 2.02
CA TYR A 114 24.85 9.50 2.76
C TYR A 114 25.95 9.84 1.76
N ARG A 115 26.54 11.04 1.86
CA ARG A 115 27.76 11.38 1.13
C ARG A 115 28.99 11.02 1.96
N SER A 116 30.06 10.62 1.28
CA SER A 116 31.35 10.36 1.93
C SER A 116 31.87 11.59 2.66
N THR A 117 32.47 11.41 3.83
CA THR A 117 33.25 12.46 4.51
C THR A 117 34.58 12.74 3.82
N ASN A 118 35.02 11.87 2.92
CA ASN A 118 36.16 12.11 2.05
C ASN A 118 35.71 12.90 0.81
N ASP A 119 35.93 14.22 0.81
CA ASP A 119 35.54 15.11 -0.29
C ASP A 119 36.16 14.71 -1.65
N ALA A 120 37.33 14.05 -1.65
CA ALA A 120 37.95 13.58 -2.88
C ALA A 120 37.14 12.46 -3.58
N ALA A 121 36.30 11.74 -2.83
CA ALA A 121 35.38 10.75 -3.38
C ALA A 121 34.19 11.41 -4.13
N ILE A 122 33.85 12.66 -3.80
CA ILE A 122 32.65 13.33 -4.34
C ILE A 122 32.96 14.09 -5.64
N THR A 123 33.38 13.34 -6.66
CA THR A 123 33.71 13.89 -7.98
C THR A 123 32.47 14.34 -8.77
N LYS A 124 32.67 15.13 -9.84
CA LYS A 124 31.58 15.51 -10.77
C LYS A 124 30.89 14.30 -11.40
N ALA A 125 31.67 13.28 -11.78
CA ALA A 125 31.14 12.04 -12.34
C ALA A 125 30.30 11.26 -11.32
N SER A 126 30.75 11.16 -10.06
CA SER A 126 29.98 10.51 -8.99
C SER A 126 28.65 11.24 -8.71
N LYS A 127 28.65 12.57 -8.73
CA LYS A 127 27.41 13.38 -8.62
C LYS A 127 26.47 13.13 -9.80
N SER A 128 27.01 13.02 -11.01
CA SER A 128 26.23 12.68 -12.20
C SER A 128 25.61 11.29 -12.11
N LEU A 129 26.35 10.29 -11.60
CA LEU A 129 25.82 8.95 -11.33
C LEU A 129 24.65 9.02 -10.34
N LEU A 130 24.80 9.71 -9.22
CA LEU A 130 23.72 9.89 -8.25
C LEU A 130 22.50 10.55 -8.90
N PHE A 131 22.70 11.60 -9.70
CA PHE A 131 21.61 12.27 -10.40
C PHE A 131 20.86 11.32 -11.36
N ASN A 132 21.60 10.61 -12.20
CA ASN A 132 21.03 9.64 -13.13
C ASN A 132 20.28 8.54 -12.37
N PHE A 133 20.83 8.05 -11.27
CA PHE A 133 20.18 7.05 -10.42
C PHE A 133 18.87 7.57 -9.84
N LEU A 134 18.86 8.79 -9.30
CA LEU A 134 17.63 9.43 -8.83
C LEU A 134 16.62 9.66 -9.96
N SER A 135 17.07 9.85 -11.20
CA SER A 135 16.20 9.88 -12.37
C SER A 135 15.61 8.49 -12.64
N GLU A 136 16.44 7.45 -12.67
CA GLU A 136 16.05 6.07 -12.97
C GLU A 136 14.98 5.50 -12.01
N ILE A 137 15.09 5.78 -10.71
CA ILE A 137 14.09 5.34 -9.71
C ILE A 137 12.82 6.21 -9.71
N ASN A 138 12.84 7.31 -10.46
CA ASN A 138 11.77 8.29 -10.50
C ASN A 138 11.03 8.30 -11.84
N GLU A 139 11.72 7.85 -12.90
CA GLU A 139 11.18 7.60 -14.22
C GLU A 139 10.40 6.28 -14.20
N LYS A 140 9.12 6.34 -14.57
CA LYS A 140 8.19 5.18 -14.57
C LYS A 140 8.60 4.06 -15.55
N LYS A 141 9.73 4.21 -16.24
CA LYS A 141 10.23 3.32 -17.29
C LYS A 141 10.73 2.00 -16.75
N ASN A 142 11.50 2.01 -15.67
CA ASN A 142 12.12 0.81 -15.13
C ASN A 142 11.33 0.31 -13.92
N ILE A 143 11.06 1.17 -12.97
CA ILE A 143 10.17 0.84 -11.86
C ILE A 143 8.86 1.63 -11.97
N VAL A 144 7.82 1.19 -11.29
CA VAL A 144 6.48 1.80 -11.43
C VAL A 144 6.49 3.24 -10.91
N ASN A 145 7.14 3.45 -9.76
CA ASN A 145 7.49 4.75 -9.20
C ASN A 145 8.51 4.55 -8.06
N ILE A 146 8.83 5.63 -7.36
CA ILE A 146 9.78 5.63 -6.25
C ILE A 146 9.41 4.66 -5.12
N TYR A 147 8.13 4.35 -4.87
CA TYR A 147 7.74 3.36 -3.85
C TYR A 147 8.19 1.94 -4.20
N SER A 148 8.30 1.63 -5.49
CA SER A 148 8.90 0.36 -5.91
C SER A 148 10.36 0.27 -5.47
N PHE A 149 11.09 1.38 -5.44
CA PHE A 149 12.46 1.41 -4.92
C PHE A 149 12.50 1.13 -3.41
N PHE A 150 11.55 1.66 -2.62
CA PHE A 150 11.45 1.33 -1.20
C PHE A 150 11.25 -0.18 -0.96
N GLU A 151 10.36 -0.81 -1.74
CA GLU A 151 10.14 -2.25 -1.68
C GLU A 151 11.39 -3.05 -2.09
N ILE A 152 12.06 -2.67 -3.18
CA ILE A 152 13.30 -3.33 -3.64
C ILE A 152 14.41 -3.20 -2.59
N ALA A 153 14.64 -1.99 -2.08
CA ALA A 153 15.69 -1.72 -1.11
C ALA A 153 15.49 -2.55 0.17
N HIS A 154 14.27 -2.61 0.69
CA HIS A 154 13.98 -3.45 1.86
C HIS A 154 14.21 -4.93 1.56
N ASN A 155 13.67 -5.45 0.45
CA ASN A 155 13.85 -6.85 0.09
C ASN A 155 15.34 -7.22 -0.06
N ALA A 156 16.15 -6.32 -0.60
CA ALA A 156 17.59 -6.50 -0.72
C ALA A 156 18.29 -6.55 0.65
N LYS A 157 17.91 -5.67 1.59
CA LYS A 157 18.42 -5.67 2.97
C LYS A 157 18.00 -6.92 3.75
N ALA A 158 16.81 -7.45 3.47
CA ALA A 158 16.34 -8.73 3.99
C ALA A 158 16.99 -9.96 3.30
N GLY A 159 17.93 -9.73 2.36
CA GLY A 159 18.74 -10.79 1.76
C GLY A 159 18.18 -11.38 0.45
N ASP A 160 17.11 -10.84 -0.12
CA ASP A 160 16.59 -11.32 -1.42
C ASP A 160 17.58 -11.01 -2.55
N LEU A 161 18.14 -12.06 -3.15
CA LEU A 161 19.15 -11.95 -4.20
C LEU A 161 18.61 -11.28 -5.48
N ARG A 162 17.33 -11.46 -5.83
CA ARG A 162 16.74 -10.79 -7.00
C ARG A 162 16.69 -9.29 -6.77
N ALA A 163 16.33 -8.86 -5.57
CA ALA A 163 16.30 -7.46 -5.18
C ALA A 163 17.71 -6.84 -5.20
N LYS A 164 18.73 -7.56 -4.71
CA LYS A 164 20.14 -7.13 -4.84
C LYS A 164 20.56 -6.97 -6.31
N ILE A 165 20.26 -7.95 -7.16
CA ILE A 165 20.50 -7.88 -8.62
C ILE A 165 19.75 -6.69 -9.22
N ALA A 166 18.52 -6.41 -8.79
CA ALA A 166 17.75 -5.26 -9.25
C ALA A 166 18.43 -3.92 -8.86
N LEU A 167 18.96 -3.79 -7.65
CA LEU A 167 19.70 -2.59 -7.25
C LEU A 167 20.96 -2.37 -8.09
N GLU A 168 21.75 -3.42 -8.33
CA GLU A 168 22.93 -3.34 -9.21
C GLU A 168 22.55 -3.01 -10.66
N ASN A 169 21.44 -3.56 -11.18
CA ASN A 169 20.94 -3.20 -12.51
C ASN A 169 20.45 -1.75 -12.60
N LEU A 170 19.90 -1.17 -11.52
CA LEU A 170 19.56 0.25 -11.46
C LEU A 170 20.83 1.11 -11.46
N LYS A 171 21.86 0.71 -10.72
CA LYS A 171 23.19 1.35 -10.74
C LYS A 171 23.80 1.30 -12.14
N MET A 172 23.74 0.15 -12.80
CA MET A 172 24.19 -0.04 -14.19
C MET A 172 23.48 0.92 -15.16
N LYS A 173 22.15 1.02 -15.06
CA LYS A 173 21.36 1.93 -15.91
C LYS A 173 21.71 3.40 -15.67
N ALA A 174 21.99 3.77 -14.42
CA ALA A 174 22.37 5.12 -14.05
C ALA A 174 23.74 5.55 -14.62
N LEU A 175 24.67 4.62 -14.87
CA LEU A 175 25.91 4.92 -15.58
C LEU A 175 25.64 5.32 -17.03
N GLY A 176 24.69 4.65 -17.71
CA GLY A 176 24.46 4.85 -19.15
C GLY A 176 25.67 4.43 -19.99
N ASP A 177 25.63 4.68 -21.30
CA ASP A 177 26.58 4.11 -22.29
C ASP A 177 27.85 4.94 -22.54
N SER A 178 28.30 5.72 -21.56
CA SER A 178 29.51 6.52 -21.70
C SER A 178 30.77 5.71 -21.36
N ALA A 179 31.78 5.80 -22.23
CA ALA A 179 33.07 5.09 -22.06
C ALA A 179 33.82 5.47 -20.77
N ILE A 180 33.51 6.63 -20.18
CA ILE A 180 34.07 7.05 -18.89
C ILE A 180 33.68 6.12 -17.73
N TYR A 181 32.65 5.29 -17.92
CA TYR A 181 32.12 4.37 -16.92
C TYR A 181 32.46 2.90 -17.22
N ASP A 182 33.36 2.61 -18.17
CA ASP A 182 33.65 1.23 -18.60
C ASP A 182 34.17 0.36 -17.46
N GLU A 183 35.07 0.89 -16.62
CA GLU A 183 35.60 0.14 -15.47
C GLU A 183 34.53 -0.10 -14.39
N ASP A 184 33.76 0.93 -14.04
CA ASP A 184 32.64 0.79 -13.09
C ASP A 184 31.57 -0.18 -13.59
N ARG A 185 31.27 -0.13 -14.89
CA ARG A 185 30.36 -1.08 -15.55
C ARG A 185 30.89 -2.49 -15.39
N LYS A 186 32.16 -2.74 -15.67
CA LYS A 186 32.75 -4.07 -15.53
C LYS A 186 32.65 -4.60 -14.10
N ILE A 187 32.96 -3.77 -13.10
CA ILE A 187 32.84 -4.13 -11.68
C ILE A 187 31.39 -4.51 -11.32
N ILE A 188 30.42 -3.72 -11.77
CA ILE A 188 29.00 -4.00 -11.50
C ILE A 188 28.54 -5.26 -12.25
N GLU A 189 28.99 -5.46 -13.51
CA GLU A 189 28.68 -6.67 -14.29
C GLU A 189 29.20 -7.94 -13.61
N GLU A 190 30.42 -7.89 -13.07
CA GLU A 190 31.01 -8.98 -12.28
C GLU A 190 30.17 -9.28 -11.03
N GLY A 191 29.78 -8.25 -10.27
CA GLY A 191 28.92 -8.40 -9.10
C GLY A 191 27.52 -8.94 -9.43
N ILE A 192 26.91 -8.49 -10.53
CA ILE A 192 25.64 -9.05 -11.04
C ILE A 192 25.84 -10.54 -11.39
N SER A 193 26.94 -10.89 -12.05
CA SER A 193 27.22 -12.28 -12.44
C SER A 193 27.35 -13.22 -11.24
N GLU A 194 28.02 -12.75 -10.18
CA GLU A 194 28.14 -13.48 -8.91
C GLU A 194 26.77 -13.69 -8.26
N LEU A 195 26.00 -12.61 -8.08
CA LEU A 195 24.64 -12.70 -7.53
C LEU A 195 23.71 -13.58 -8.37
N GLU A 196 23.82 -13.55 -9.69
CA GLU A 196 23.07 -14.44 -10.59
C GLU A 196 23.48 -15.90 -10.44
N SER A 197 24.76 -16.17 -10.18
CA SER A 197 25.26 -17.52 -9.89
C SER A 197 24.64 -18.06 -8.60
N ASP A 198 24.64 -17.28 -7.53
CA ASP A 198 24.02 -17.64 -6.25
C ASP A 198 22.50 -17.81 -6.39
N PHE A 199 21.86 -16.91 -7.13
CA PHE A 199 20.44 -16.97 -7.38
C PHE A 199 20.05 -18.22 -8.19
N LYS A 200 20.91 -18.75 -9.07
CA LYS A 200 20.64 -20.03 -9.76
C LYS A 200 20.51 -21.20 -8.79
N VAL A 201 21.24 -21.19 -7.67
CA VAL A 201 21.13 -22.21 -6.61
C VAL A 201 19.78 -22.09 -5.92
N VAL A 202 19.46 -20.88 -5.41
CA VAL A 202 18.17 -20.60 -4.76
C VAL A 202 16.99 -20.91 -5.68
N LYS A 203 17.08 -20.56 -6.97
CA LYS A 203 16.04 -20.82 -7.97
C LYS A 203 15.78 -22.32 -8.18
N LYS A 204 16.79 -23.19 -8.04
CA LYS A 204 16.58 -24.64 -8.08
C LYS A 204 15.80 -25.12 -6.85
N GLU A 205 16.11 -24.60 -5.67
CA GLU A 205 15.38 -24.91 -4.44
C GLU A 205 13.94 -24.41 -4.48
N MET A 206 13.72 -23.17 -4.95
CA MET A 206 12.38 -22.61 -5.17
C MET A 206 11.55 -23.52 -6.09
N LYS A 207 12.12 -23.99 -7.21
CA LYS A 207 11.42 -24.93 -8.12
C LYS A 207 11.08 -26.26 -7.46
N ALA A 208 11.94 -26.78 -6.58
CA ALA A 208 11.66 -28.01 -5.84
C ALA A 208 10.49 -27.80 -4.86
N LYS A 209 10.51 -26.70 -4.09
CA LYS A 209 9.42 -26.31 -3.18
C LYS A 209 8.10 -26.09 -3.93
N GLU A 210 8.16 -25.39 -5.06
CA GLU A 210 7.00 -25.17 -5.95
C GLU A 210 6.39 -26.48 -6.42
N THR A 211 7.23 -27.44 -6.83
CA THR A 211 6.78 -28.76 -7.30
C THR A 211 6.13 -29.56 -6.18
N ALA A 212 6.70 -29.51 -4.96
CA ALA A 212 6.12 -30.14 -3.78
C ALA A 212 4.75 -29.52 -3.43
N ARG A 213 4.66 -28.19 -3.40
CA ARG A 213 3.42 -27.45 -3.15
C ARG A 213 2.34 -27.79 -4.19
N LYS A 214 2.66 -27.73 -5.49
CA LYS A 214 1.74 -28.09 -6.58
C LYS A 214 1.23 -29.53 -6.49
N SER A 215 2.09 -30.46 -6.08
CA SER A 215 1.70 -31.86 -5.87
C SER A 215 0.66 -31.99 -4.74
N ALA A 216 0.83 -31.24 -3.64
CA ALA A 216 -0.11 -31.24 -2.53
C ALA A 216 -1.48 -30.65 -2.89
N MET A 217 -1.55 -29.68 -3.81
CA MET A 217 -2.81 -29.05 -4.23
C MET A 217 -3.78 -30.00 -4.94
N ALA A 218 -3.28 -31.04 -5.62
CA ALA A 218 -4.14 -31.94 -6.36
C ALA A 218 -5.17 -32.67 -5.46
N ALA A 219 -4.80 -32.92 -4.21
CA ALA A 219 -5.71 -33.47 -3.21
C ALA A 219 -6.73 -32.42 -2.73
N LEU A 220 -6.29 -31.18 -2.51
CA LEU A 220 -7.13 -30.06 -2.05
C LEU A 220 -8.19 -29.66 -3.09
N ASP A 221 -7.87 -29.75 -4.38
CA ASP A 221 -8.82 -29.47 -5.46
C ASP A 221 -10.01 -30.43 -5.47
N LYS A 222 -9.80 -31.67 -4.97
CA LYS A 222 -10.78 -32.75 -4.86
C LYS A 222 -11.38 -32.87 -3.45
N ALA A 223 -11.11 -31.92 -2.57
CA ALA A 223 -11.69 -31.90 -1.24
C ALA A 223 -13.23 -31.84 -1.33
N SER A 224 -13.93 -32.41 -0.34
CA SER A 224 -15.39 -32.38 -0.30
C SER A 224 -15.93 -30.94 -0.29
N GLU A 225 -17.19 -30.76 -0.66
CA GLU A 225 -17.82 -29.45 -0.83
C GLU A 225 -17.64 -28.53 0.38
N ASN A 226 -17.78 -29.05 1.60
CA ASN A 226 -17.61 -28.29 2.85
C ASN A 226 -16.18 -27.77 3.07
N HIS A 227 -15.18 -28.34 2.38
CA HIS A 227 -13.77 -27.91 2.44
C HIS A 227 -13.37 -27.11 1.18
N GLN A 228 -14.32 -26.74 0.34
CA GLN A 228 -14.09 -25.81 -0.75
C GLN A 228 -14.13 -24.37 -0.22
N LEU A 229 -13.28 -23.49 -0.77
CA LEU A 229 -13.17 -22.09 -0.39
C LEU A 229 -14.54 -21.38 -0.29
N LYS A 230 -15.46 -21.62 -1.22
CA LYS A 230 -16.82 -21.05 -1.18
C LYS A 230 -17.54 -21.45 0.11
N ALA A 231 -17.63 -22.75 0.40
CA ALA A 231 -18.32 -23.23 1.59
C ALA A 231 -17.65 -22.72 2.88
N LEU A 232 -16.31 -22.67 2.92
CA LEU A 232 -15.58 -22.13 4.07
C LEU A 232 -15.93 -20.65 4.32
N ILE A 233 -16.01 -19.83 3.26
CA ILE A 233 -16.45 -18.43 3.36
C ILE A 233 -17.91 -18.33 3.80
N GLN A 234 -18.80 -19.10 3.17
CA GLN A 234 -20.23 -19.09 3.49
C GLN A 234 -20.52 -19.54 4.93
N ASN A 235 -19.67 -20.39 5.51
CA ASN A 235 -19.75 -20.82 6.91
C ASN A 235 -19.03 -19.87 7.89
N ASN A 236 -18.46 -18.76 7.43
CA ASN A 236 -17.57 -17.90 8.23
C ASN A 236 -16.38 -18.66 8.86
N ASP A 237 -15.92 -19.76 8.25
CA ASP A 237 -14.76 -20.52 8.72
C ASP A 237 -13.45 -19.82 8.31
N ARG A 238 -13.16 -18.71 8.98
CA ARG A 238 -11.99 -17.88 8.72
C ARG A 238 -10.68 -18.64 8.85
N LYS A 239 -10.60 -19.56 9.81
CA LYS A 239 -9.41 -20.39 10.03
C LYS A 239 -9.22 -21.36 8.88
N GLY A 240 -10.28 -22.08 8.48
CA GLY A 240 -10.25 -22.98 7.34
C GLY A 240 -9.88 -22.26 6.05
N VAL A 241 -10.40 -21.06 5.82
CA VAL A 241 -10.02 -20.24 4.67
C VAL A 241 -8.54 -19.85 4.72
N ALA A 242 -8.04 -19.35 5.85
CA ALA A 242 -6.63 -18.98 5.98
C ALA A 242 -5.69 -20.17 5.78
N ASP A 243 -6.01 -21.33 6.38
CA ASP A 243 -5.23 -22.56 6.24
C ASP A 243 -5.27 -23.12 4.82
N LEU A 244 -6.36 -22.88 4.08
CA LEU A 244 -6.46 -23.21 2.67
C LEU A 244 -5.60 -22.25 1.83
N LEU A 245 -5.74 -20.94 2.02
CA LEU A 245 -4.97 -19.92 1.30
C LEU A 245 -3.47 -20.12 1.47
N GLU A 246 -3.01 -20.38 2.69
CA GLU A 246 -1.60 -20.67 3.01
C GLU A 246 -1.02 -21.82 2.17
N LYS A 247 -1.81 -22.84 1.85
CA LYS A 247 -1.36 -23.96 1.00
C LYS A 247 -1.27 -23.57 -0.48
N TYR A 248 -2.05 -22.59 -0.93
CA TYR A 248 -2.08 -22.14 -2.32
C TYR A 248 -1.14 -21.00 -2.64
N LEU A 249 -0.78 -20.18 -1.65
CA LEU A 249 0.16 -19.07 -1.85
C LEU A 249 1.54 -19.57 -2.32
N PRO A 250 2.14 -18.94 -3.33
CA PRO A 250 3.45 -19.30 -3.85
C PRO A 250 4.59 -18.71 -3.01
N TRP A 251 4.65 -19.07 -1.71
CA TRP A 251 5.64 -18.57 -0.75
C TRP A 251 7.06 -18.61 -1.29
N GLU A 252 7.41 -19.69 -1.99
CA GLU A 252 8.73 -19.88 -2.57
C GLU A 252 9.10 -18.84 -3.64
N GLN A 253 8.15 -18.08 -4.18
CA GLN A 253 8.35 -17.05 -5.20
C GLN A 253 8.18 -15.62 -4.68
N MET A 254 7.66 -15.47 -3.46
CA MET A 254 7.45 -14.18 -2.80
C MET A 254 8.77 -13.53 -2.46
N THR A 255 8.77 -12.20 -2.37
CA THR A 255 9.85 -11.44 -1.74
C THR A 255 9.60 -11.37 -0.23
N PRO A 256 10.60 -11.03 0.60
CA PRO A 256 10.41 -10.89 2.05
C PRO A 256 9.22 -10.00 2.44
N ILE A 257 9.03 -8.86 1.77
CA ILE A 257 7.86 -7.98 1.99
C ILE A 257 6.54 -8.70 1.68
N GLU A 258 6.47 -9.39 0.54
CA GLU A 258 5.23 -10.03 0.12
C GLU A 258 4.88 -11.19 1.07
N ASP A 259 5.89 -11.93 1.53
CA ASP A 259 5.74 -12.99 2.54
C ASP A 259 5.19 -12.43 3.87
N SER A 260 5.82 -11.38 4.41
CA SER A 260 5.38 -10.72 5.64
C SER A 260 3.95 -10.18 5.52
N TYR A 261 3.62 -9.55 4.39
CA TYR A 261 2.27 -9.08 4.09
C TYR A 261 1.25 -10.23 4.15
N TRP A 262 1.45 -11.32 3.40
CA TRP A 262 0.50 -12.43 3.40
C TRP A 262 0.42 -13.14 4.74
N SER A 263 1.55 -13.32 5.43
CA SER A 263 1.60 -13.90 6.78
C SER A 263 0.77 -13.08 7.76
N HIS A 264 0.88 -11.74 7.72
CA HIS A 264 0.06 -10.84 8.52
C HIS A 264 -1.42 -10.98 8.20
N ILE A 265 -1.80 -10.90 6.92
CA ILE A 265 -3.18 -11.03 6.46
C ILE A 265 -3.80 -12.35 6.92
N LEU A 266 -3.10 -13.48 6.76
CA LEU A 266 -3.60 -14.79 7.19
C LEU A 266 -3.74 -14.87 8.71
N LYS A 267 -2.81 -14.30 9.46
CA LYS A 267 -2.90 -14.22 10.93
C LYS A 267 -4.12 -13.44 11.39
N ARG A 268 -4.39 -12.30 10.75
CA ARG A 268 -5.54 -11.42 11.04
C ARG A 268 -6.87 -12.01 10.58
N MET A 269 -6.88 -12.71 9.46
CA MET A 269 -8.03 -13.49 9.02
C MET A 269 -8.42 -14.55 10.07
N ARG A 270 -7.44 -15.33 10.57
CA ARG A 270 -7.67 -16.34 11.62
C ARG A 270 -8.18 -15.73 12.93
N ASN A 271 -7.68 -14.54 13.29
CA ASN A 271 -7.90 -13.90 14.57
C ASN A 271 -8.28 -12.42 14.38
N PRO A 272 -9.50 -12.13 13.91
CA PRO A 272 -9.95 -10.76 13.72
C PRO A 272 -10.11 -10.06 15.08
N ILE A 273 -9.95 -8.74 15.12
CA ILE A 273 -10.30 -7.94 16.31
C ILE A 273 -11.79 -7.95 16.61
N ALA A 274 -12.13 -7.51 17.82
CA ALA A 274 -13.50 -7.32 18.26
C ALA A 274 -14.23 -6.32 17.35
N ALA A 275 -15.53 -6.53 17.16
CA ALA A 275 -16.37 -5.71 16.27
C ALA A 275 -16.29 -4.21 16.59
N LYS A 276 -16.31 -3.85 17.88
CA LYS A 276 -16.15 -2.47 18.35
C LYS A 276 -14.84 -1.78 17.93
N ASP A 277 -13.80 -2.53 17.55
CA ASP A 277 -12.48 -2.02 17.18
C ASP A 277 -12.29 -1.96 15.65
N LYS A 278 -13.26 -2.46 14.88
CA LYS A 278 -13.25 -2.48 13.41
C LYS A 278 -13.71 -1.14 12.81
N VAL A 279 -13.52 -0.98 11.51
CA VAL A 279 -13.95 0.21 10.76
C VAL A 279 -15.03 -0.14 9.73
N LEU A 280 -15.97 0.77 9.55
CA LEU A 280 -17.01 0.70 8.54
C LEU A 280 -16.45 1.23 7.21
N VAL A 281 -16.49 0.38 6.20
CA VAL A 281 -16.14 0.74 4.82
C VAL A 281 -17.27 0.33 3.88
N TYR A 282 -17.29 0.97 2.72
CA TYR A 282 -18.30 0.77 1.71
C TYR A 282 -17.69 0.27 0.42
N ARG A 283 -18.50 -0.47 -0.34
CA ARG A 283 -18.15 -0.95 -1.67
C ARG A 283 -19.40 -0.98 -2.54
N GLY A 284 -19.31 -0.40 -3.74
CA GLY A 284 -20.26 -0.69 -4.81
C GLY A 284 -20.06 -2.12 -5.27
N THR A 285 -21.12 -2.92 -5.26
CA THR A 285 -21.07 -4.37 -5.53
C THR A 285 -21.75 -4.74 -6.85
N TYR A 286 -22.04 -3.74 -7.69
CA TYR A 286 -22.64 -3.99 -9.00
C TYR A 286 -21.73 -4.91 -9.84
N GLY A 287 -22.29 -6.03 -10.31
CA GLY A 287 -21.57 -7.04 -11.07
C GLY A 287 -20.64 -7.94 -10.25
N ASP A 288 -20.50 -7.72 -8.94
CA ASP A 288 -19.78 -8.64 -8.06
C ASP A 288 -20.57 -9.93 -7.85
N ARG A 289 -19.86 -11.04 -7.75
CA ARG A 289 -20.47 -12.31 -7.32
C ARG A 289 -20.45 -12.38 -5.80
N LEU A 290 -21.62 -12.25 -5.20
CA LEU A 290 -21.83 -12.38 -3.76
C LEU A 290 -22.22 -13.82 -3.37
N PHE A 291 -21.92 -14.20 -2.13
CA PHE A 291 -22.07 -15.55 -1.62
C PHE A 291 -22.93 -15.55 -0.35
N PRO A 292 -24.20 -16.02 -0.43
CA PRO A 292 -25.06 -16.14 0.74
C PRO A 292 -24.46 -17.03 1.81
N GLN A 293 -24.59 -16.63 3.07
CA GLN A 293 -24.16 -17.43 4.21
C GLN A 293 -24.87 -18.79 4.25
N ILE A 294 -24.18 -19.81 4.76
CA ILE A 294 -24.80 -21.09 5.14
C ILE A 294 -25.19 -21.01 6.62
N VAL A 295 -26.46 -21.29 6.91
CA VAL A 295 -27.02 -21.33 8.27
C VAL A 295 -27.69 -22.70 8.44
N ASP A 296 -27.37 -23.39 9.54
CA ASP A 296 -27.89 -24.73 9.85
C ASP A 296 -27.71 -25.76 8.70
N GLY A 297 -26.60 -25.62 7.95
CA GLY A 297 -26.25 -26.51 6.85
C GLY A 297 -26.96 -26.22 5.52
N GLN A 298 -27.74 -25.14 5.43
CA GLN A 298 -28.39 -24.70 4.20
C GLN A 298 -27.93 -23.30 3.78
N GLU A 299 -27.66 -23.11 2.49
CA GLU A 299 -27.38 -21.79 1.92
C GLU A 299 -28.65 -20.93 2.04
N LEU A 300 -28.52 -19.71 2.57
CA LEU A 300 -29.63 -18.78 2.62
C LEU A 300 -30.11 -18.45 1.20
N GLU A 301 -31.42 -18.35 1.02
CA GLU A 301 -31.99 -17.78 -0.19
C GLU A 301 -31.46 -16.36 -0.37
N TYR A 302 -31.14 -15.99 -1.61
CA TYR A 302 -30.44 -14.73 -1.88
C TYR A 302 -31.21 -13.51 -1.36
N GLU A 303 -32.54 -13.49 -1.53
CA GLU A 303 -33.40 -12.41 -1.02
C GLU A 303 -33.31 -12.26 0.51
N ASP A 304 -33.25 -13.37 1.24
CA ASP A 304 -33.09 -13.35 2.70
C ASP A 304 -31.67 -12.93 3.11
N ALA A 305 -30.65 -13.37 2.35
CA ALA A 305 -29.28 -12.95 2.57
C ALA A 305 -29.09 -11.44 2.33
N VAL A 306 -29.76 -10.87 1.31
CA VAL A 306 -29.81 -9.42 1.04
C VAL A 306 -30.42 -8.69 2.22
N LYS A 307 -31.61 -9.10 2.67
CA LYS A 307 -32.33 -8.45 3.79
C LYS A 307 -31.54 -8.50 5.11
N LYS A 308 -30.75 -9.55 5.31
CA LYS A 308 -29.93 -9.75 6.52
C LYS A 308 -28.48 -9.26 6.38
N ALA A 309 -28.09 -8.79 5.20
CA ALA A 309 -26.70 -8.47 4.86
C ALA A 309 -25.71 -9.65 5.06
N ASN A 310 -26.16 -10.89 4.92
CA ASN A 310 -25.34 -12.09 5.15
C ASN A 310 -24.67 -12.58 3.87
N LEU A 311 -23.85 -11.73 3.25
CA LEU A 311 -23.22 -11.98 1.95
C LEU A 311 -21.70 -11.80 2.03
N GLY A 312 -20.96 -12.83 1.62
CA GLY A 312 -19.51 -12.76 1.41
C GLY A 312 -19.17 -12.36 -0.03
N SER A 313 -17.94 -11.90 -0.26
CA SER A 313 -17.45 -11.57 -1.60
C SER A 313 -16.06 -12.14 -1.85
N MET A 314 -15.69 -12.29 -3.11
CA MET A 314 -14.34 -12.67 -3.52
C MET A 314 -13.86 -11.76 -4.64
N SER A 315 -12.56 -11.49 -4.64
CA SER A 315 -11.86 -10.76 -5.70
C SER A 315 -12.09 -11.39 -7.07
N THR A 316 -12.02 -10.56 -8.11
CA THR A 316 -12.31 -10.97 -9.48
C THR A 316 -11.40 -12.09 -10.00
N ILE A 317 -10.16 -12.18 -9.47
CA ILE A 317 -9.22 -13.26 -9.82
C ILE A 317 -9.72 -14.64 -9.37
N LEU A 318 -10.58 -14.70 -8.36
CA LEU A 318 -11.17 -15.92 -7.80
C LEU A 318 -12.57 -16.21 -8.36
N THR A 319 -13.28 -15.23 -8.89
CA THR A 319 -14.65 -15.42 -9.39
C THR A 319 -14.73 -15.69 -10.89
N ARG A 320 -13.78 -15.16 -11.69
CA ARG A 320 -13.81 -15.22 -13.16
C ARG A 320 -13.50 -16.60 -13.77
N ASN A 321 -12.65 -17.39 -13.11
CA ASN A 321 -12.18 -18.68 -13.66
C ASN A 321 -13.21 -19.80 -13.45
N GLN A 322 -13.24 -20.78 -14.35
CA GLN A 322 -14.08 -21.98 -14.25
C GLN A 322 -13.44 -23.06 -13.36
N GLY A 323 -14.27 -23.94 -12.78
CA GLY A 323 -13.85 -25.05 -11.91
C GLY A 323 -14.17 -24.83 -10.43
N THR A 324 -13.76 -25.80 -9.59
CA THR A 324 -13.96 -25.76 -8.13
C THR A 324 -13.25 -24.55 -7.51
N TYR A 325 -13.78 -24.02 -6.43
CA TYR A 325 -13.23 -22.79 -5.84
C TYR A 325 -11.80 -22.98 -5.33
N ASN A 326 -11.42 -24.19 -4.87
CA ASN A 326 -10.03 -24.50 -4.52
C ASN A 326 -9.12 -24.45 -5.75
N ARG A 327 -9.56 -25.01 -6.90
CA ARG A 327 -8.78 -24.94 -8.14
C ARG A 327 -8.56 -23.51 -8.61
N ARG A 328 -9.51 -22.61 -8.35
CA ARG A 328 -9.38 -21.19 -8.70
C ARG A 328 -8.29 -20.49 -7.91
N LEU A 329 -7.94 -20.95 -6.69
CA LEU A 329 -6.81 -20.42 -5.91
C LEU A 329 -5.45 -20.62 -6.59
N ARG A 330 -5.33 -21.52 -7.56
CA ARG A 330 -4.13 -21.61 -8.42
C ARG A 330 -3.88 -20.30 -9.20
N SER A 331 -4.90 -19.46 -9.36
CA SER A 331 -4.78 -18.16 -10.01
C SER A 331 -3.80 -17.24 -9.27
N LEU A 332 -3.68 -17.38 -7.94
CA LEU A 332 -2.74 -16.64 -7.08
C LEU A 332 -1.28 -16.85 -7.49
N GLN A 333 -0.93 -18.04 -7.97
CA GLN A 333 0.39 -18.25 -8.55
C GLN A 333 0.50 -17.65 -9.95
N THR A 334 -0.50 -17.88 -10.79
CA THR A 334 -0.44 -17.43 -12.19
C THR A 334 -0.46 -15.91 -12.33
N MET A 335 -0.87 -15.17 -11.30
CA MET A 335 -0.96 -13.71 -11.33
C MET A 335 0.41 -13.04 -11.52
N TYR A 336 1.48 -13.69 -11.08
CA TYR A 336 2.85 -13.19 -11.25
C TYR A 336 3.31 -13.12 -12.72
N GLY A 337 2.68 -13.89 -13.61
CA GLY A 337 2.92 -13.83 -15.05
C GLY A 337 1.87 -13.02 -15.82
N LYS A 338 0.98 -12.29 -15.14
CA LYS A 338 -0.12 -11.53 -15.76
C LYS A 338 0.11 -10.03 -15.69
N LYS A 339 -0.74 -9.28 -16.40
CA LYS A 339 -0.73 -7.81 -16.43
C LYS A 339 -0.71 -7.16 -15.05
N ILE A 340 -1.43 -7.72 -14.07
CA ILE A 340 -1.47 -7.21 -12.68
C ILE A 340 -0.08 -7.16 -12.02
N ALA A 341 0.87 -7.98 -12.44
CA ALA A 341 2.24 -7.99 -11.94
C ALA A 341 3.24 -7.36 -12.93
N SER A 342 2.76 -6.63 -13.95
CA SER A 342 3.61 -5.97 -14.96
C SER A 342 3.66 -4.46 -14.75
N ASN A 343 4.73 -3.78 -15.19
CA ASN A 343 4.80 -2.33 -15.08
C ASN A 343 3.93 -1.72 -16.18
N PRO A 344 2.92 -0.88 -15.86
CA PRO A 344 2.00 -0.32 -16.85
C PRO A 344 2.68 0.58 -17.88
N SER A 345 3.85 1.14 -17.56
CA SER A 345 4.62 2.00 -18.45
C SER A 345 5.68 1.24 -19.25
N ASN A 346 6.00 0.00 -18.87
CA ASN A 346 6.96 -0.86 -19.56
C ASN A 346 6.75 -2.33 -19.17
N THR A 347 6.03 -3.09 -20.00
CA THR A 347 5.69 -4.49 -19.72
C THR A 347 6.91 -5.41 -19.64
N ASP A 348 8.04 -5.00 -20.23
CA ASP A 348 9.27 -5.79 -20.28
C ASP A 348 10.21 -5.48 -19.10
N SER A 349 9.79 -4.61 -18.17
CA SER A 349 10.55 -4.33 -16.97
C SER A 349 10.70 -5.59 -16.11
N LYS A 350 11.95 -5.96 -15.83
CA LYS A 350 12.29 -7.07 -14.92
C LYS A 350 12.21 -6.68 -13.43
N PHE A 351 12.11 -5.39 -13.11
CA PHE A 351 12.10 -4.90 -11.72
C PHE A 351 10.78 -5.17 -10.99
N VAL A 352 9.72 -5.52 -11.73
CA VAL A 352 8.41 -5.82 -11.15
C VAL A 352 8.41 -7.09 -10.29
N GLU A 353 9.36 -8.01 -10.54
CA GLU A 353 9.49 -9.24 -9.75
C GLU A 353 9.95 -8.97 -8.31
N THR A 354 10.62 -7.84 -8.08
CA THR A 354 11.20 -7.43 -6.79
C THR A 354 10.42 -6.31 -6.09
N ALA A 355 9.49 -5.66 -6.82
CA ALA A 355 8.57 -4.63 -6.33
C ALA A 355 7.10 -5.02 -6.61
N ARG A 356 6.76 -6.29 -6.36
CA ARG A 356 5.53 -6.90 -6.87
C ARG A 356 4.30 -6.33 -6.22
N LEU A 357 4.31 -6.09 -4.91
CA LEU A 357 3.13 -5.59 -4.20
C LEU A 357 2.79 -4.18 -4.67
N THR A 358 3.79 -3.31 -4.73
CA THR A 358 3.66 -1.96 -5.30
C THR A 358 3.16 -1.98 -6.75
N THR A 359 3.64 -2.94 -7.56
CA THR A 359 3.19 -3.11 -8.95
C THR A 359 1.72 -3.53 -9.01
N MET A 360 1.31 -4.51 -8.19
CA MET A 360 -0.08 -4.97 -8.13
C MET A 360 -1.04 -3.87 -7.65
N LEU A 361 -0.62 -3.08 -6.66
CA LEU A 361 -1.36 -1.90 -6.21
C LEU A 361 -1.60 -0.90 -7.34
N LYS A 362 -0.53 -0.61 -8.13
CA LYS A 362 -0.66 0.32 -9.25
C LYS A 362 -1.56 -0.23 -10.33
N GLN A 363 -1.35 -1.48 -10.73
CA GLN A 363 -2.14 -2.11 -11.77
C GLN A 363 -3.60 -2.24 -11.36
N HIS A 364 -3.90 -2.52 -10.10
CA HIS A 364 -5.27 -2.54 -9.59
C HIS A 364 -5.97 -1.20 -9.78
N SER A 365 -5.27 -0.07 -9.55
CA SER A 365 -5.84 1.26 -9.81
C SER A 365 -6.13 1.54 -11.28
N ILE A 366 -5.52 0.80 -12.22
CA ILE A 366 -5.74 0.97 -13.66
C ILE A 366 -6.80 -0.02 -14.15
N GLU A 367 -6.65 -1.28 -13.78
CA GLU A 367 -7.51 -2.40 -14.14
C GLU A 367 -7.68 -3.30 -12.90
N ALA A 368 -8.78 -3.08 -12.17
CA ALA A 368 -9.09 -3.89 -11.00
C ALA A 368 -9.40 -5.37 -11.34
N GLN A 369 -9.72 -5.65 -12.61
CA GLN A 369 -10.00 -7.00 -13.07
C GLN A 369 -8.76 -7.90 -13.03
N GLY A 370 -8.86 -9.04 -12.34
CA GLY A 370 -7.74 -9.96 -12.18
C GLY A 370 -6.78 -9.57 -11.05
N SER A 371 -7.09 -8.51 -10.31
CA SER A 371 -6.41 -8.17 -9.06
C SER A 371 -6.76 -9.17 -7.94
N PRO A 372 -5.82 -9.46 -7.02
CA PRO A 372 -6.10 -10.18 -5.78
C PRO A 372 -6.75 -9.29 -4.71
N PHE A 373 -7.19 -8.07 -5.04
CA PHE A 373 -7.76 -7.12 -4.08
C PHE A 373 -9.24 -6.83 -4.34
N LEU A 374 -9.94 -6.54 -3.25
CA LEU A 374 -11.27 -5.93 -3.22
C LEU A 374 -11.11 -4.46 -2.80
N SER A 375 -11.64 -3.55 -3.61
CA SER A 375 -11.66 -2.11 -3.34
C SER A 375 -12.77 -1.72 -2.37
N PHE A 376 -12.42 -0.89 -1.40
CA PHE A 376 -13.30 -0.29 -0.41
C PHE A 376 -13.00 1.20 -0.29
N THR A 377 -13.94 1.93 0.28
CA THR A 377 -13.77 3.34 0.67
C THR A 377 -14.52 3.59 1.96
N SER A 378 -13.99 4.41 2.86
CA SER A 378 -14.77 4.85 4.03
C SER A 378 -15.75 5.99 3.69
N ASN A 379 -15.72 6.50 2.46
CA ASN A 379 -16.63 7.52 1.98
C ASN A 379 -17.88 6.86 1.36
N PHE A 380 -19.03 7.00 2.02
CA PHE A 380 -20.31 6.53 1.48
C PHE A 380 -20.57 7.05 0.07
N ASP A 381 -20.29 8.33 -0.19
CA ASP A 381 -20.61 8.95 -1.47
C ASP A 381 -19.84 8.33 -2.62
N THR A 382 -18.56 8.02 -2.40
CA THR A 382 -17.70 7.31 -3.35
C THR A 382 -18.21 5.89 -3.59
N GLY A 383 -18.52 5.15 -2.52
CA GLY A 383 -19.03 3.78 -2.65
C GLY A 383 -20.37 3.73 -3.40
N TYR A 384 -21.23 4.73 -3.16
CA TYR A 384 -22.48 4.91 -3.91
C TYR A 384 -22.24 5.17 -5.39
N THR A 385 -21.29 6.04 -5.74
CA THR A 385 -20.93 6.25 -7.15
C THR A 385 -20.52 4.93 -7.81
N PHE A 386 -19.64 4.15 -7.22
CA PHE A 386 -19.26 2.85 -7.81
C PHE A 386 -20.39 1.82 -7.89
N GLY A 387 -21.35 1.86 -6.95
CA GLY A 387 -22.48 0.92 -6.94
C GLY A 387 -23.60 1.29 -7.91
N PHE A 388 -23.75 2.58 -8.26
CA PHE A 388 -24.92 3.11 -8.95
C PHE A 388 -24.59 3.91 -10.23
N SER A 389 -23.45 4.60 -10.30
CA SER A 389 -23.13 5.42 -11.49
C SER A 389 -22.67 4.58 -12.70
N ILE A 390 -22.17 3.36 -12.45
CA ILE A 390 -21.90 2.40 -13.54
C ILE A 390 -23.23 1.91 -14.15
N ALA A 391 -24.30 1.87 -13.35
CA ALA A 391 -25.62 1.47 -13.80
C ALA A 391 -26.34 2.55 -14.64
N ASP A 392 -25.94 3.82 -14.51
CA ASP A 392 -26.47 4.92 -15.34
C ASP A 392 -25.80 5.02 -16.73
N ASP A 393 -24.84 4.15 -17.05
CA ASP A 393 -24.33 4.02 -18.41
C ASP A 393 -25.45 3.48 -19.31
N LYS A 394 -26.00 4.35 -20.18
CA LYS A 394 -27.15 4.11 -21.06
C LYS A 394 -27.04 2.88 -21.97
N THR A 395 -25.87 2.23 -21.99
CA THR A 395 -25.61 0.97 -22.67
C THR A 395 -26.21 -0.25 -21.96
N VAL A 396 -26.60 -0.13 -20.68
CA VAL A 396 -27.24 -1.19 -19.89
C VAL A 396 -28.57 -0.68 -19.32
N ALA A 397 -29.62 -0.71 -20.13
CA ALA A 397 -30.95 -0.21 -19.75
C ALA A 397 -31.58 -0.91 -18.51
N ASP A 398 -30.99 -2.02 -18.07
CA ASP A 398 -31.44 -2.82 -16.91
C ASP A 398 -30.46 -2.78 -15.73
N ALA A 399 -29.43 -1.93 -15.76
CA ALA A 399 -28.49 -1.89 -14.65
C ALA A 399 -29.14 -1.30 -13.40
N LYS A 400 -29.09 -2.09 -12.33
CA LYS A 400 -29.64 -1.78 -11.01
C LYS A 400 -28.51 -1.61 -10.02
N GLY A 401 -28.63 -0.61 -9.16
CA GLY A 401 -27.57 -0.27 -8.23
C GLY A 401 -27.49 -1.22 -7.03
N ALA A 402 -26.27 -1.57 -6.63
CA ALA A 402 -26.03 -2.39 -5.44
C ALA A 402 -24.78 -1.94 -4.67
N MET A 403 -24.86 -1.96 -3.34
CA MET A 403 -23.81 -1.50 -2.45
C MET A 403 -23.86 -2.19 -1.09
N GLY A 404 -22.68 -2.52 -0.55
CA GLY A 404 -22.53 -3.08 0.79
C GLY A 404 -21.77 -2.16 1.73
N ALA A 405 -22.11 -2.25 3.01
CA ALA A 405 -21.37 -1.69 4.14
C ALA A 405 -20.75 -2.83 4.94
N PHE A 406 -19.44 -2.75 5.18
CA PHE A 406 -18.63 -3.81 5.74
C PHE A 406 -17.89 -3.33 6.98
N LEU A 407 -17.91 -4.13 8.04
CA LEU A 407 -17.16 -3.93 9.25
C LEU A 407 -15.87 -4.77 9.18
N ILE A 408 -14.78 -4.12 8.78
CA ILE A 408 -13.50 -4.78 8.48
C ILE A 408 -12.46 -4.41 9.53
N ASP A 409 -11.59 -5.37 9.85
CA ASP A 409 -10.39 -5.11 10.63
C ASP A 409 -9.50 -4.08 9.87
N PRO A 410 -9.18 -2.92 10.44
CA PRO A 410 -8.33 -1.93 9.76
C PRO A 410 -6.93 -2.50 9.41
N GLU A 411 -6.50 -3.57 10.09
CA GLU A 411 -5.28 -4.33 9.77
C GLU A 411 -5.47 -5.34 8.62
N LEU A 412 -6.61 -5.34 7.93
CA LEU A 412 -6.81 -6.04 6.66
C LEU A 412 -7.00 -5.06 5.50
N LEU A 413 -7.00 -3.74 5.77
CA LEU A 413 -7.24 -2.69 4.80
C LEU A 413 -5.95 -1.97 4.44
N MET A 414 -5.47 -2.20 3.22
CA MET A 414 -4.29 -1.52 2.69
C MET A 414 -4.69 -0.28 1.91
N PHE A 415 -4.26 0.90 2.33
CA PHE A 415 -4.50 2.12 1.56
C PHE A 415 -3.79 2.08 0.20
N ASN A 416 -4.53 2.24 -0.91
CA ASN A 416 -3.96 2.22 -2.26
C ASN A 416 -3.32 3.56 -2.62
N GLN A 417 -2.16 3.82 -2.02
CA GLN A 417 -1.33 4.96 -2.39
C GLN A 417 -0.84 4.91 -3.85
N MET A 418 -1.04 3.83 -4.60
CA MET A 418 -0.62 3.80 -6.01
C MET A 418 -1.69 4.35 -6.95
N SER A 419 -2.90 4.57 -6.44
CA SER A 419 -4.02 5.14 -7.19
C SER A 419 -3.78 6.60 -7.55
N GLY A 420 -4.13 6.97 -8.79
CA GLY A 420 -4.19 8.38 -9.19
C GLY A 420 -5.50 9.08 -8.77
N PHE A 421 -6.47 8.32 -8.24
CA PHE A 421 -7.83 8.77 -7.99
C PHE A 421 -8.02 9.18 -6.52
N LYS A 422 -7.51 10.36 -6.18
CA LYS A 422 -7.42 10.84 -4.80
C LYS A 422 -8.74 10.89 -4.05
N SER A 423 -9.82 11.32 -4.71
CA SER A 423 -11.14 11.47 -4.11
C SER A 423 -11.79 10.13 -3.75
N GLU A 424 -11.27 9.01 -4.28
CA GLU A 424 -11.84 7.70 -4.01
C GLU A 424 -11.44 7.18 -2.62
N MET A 425 -10.28 7.59 -2.11
CA MET A 425 -9.72 7.10 -0.84
C MET A 425 -9.78 5.56 -0.79
N GLU A 426 -9.20 4.93 -1.81
CA GLU A 426 -9.30 3.49 -2.00
C GLU A 426 -8.49 2.71 -0.95
N TYR A 427 -9.15 1.78 -0.29
CA TYR A 427 -8.58 0.78 0.59
C TYR A 427 -8.77 -0.60 -0.02
N LEU A 428 -7.74 -1.43 0.05
CA LEU A 428 -7.73 -2.76 -0.55
C LEU A 428 -7.77 -3.82 0.54
N ALA A 429 -8.78 -4.67 0.51
CA ALA A 429 -8.77 -5.91 1.27
C ALA A 429 -8.32 -7.07 0.37
N PRO A 430 -7.45 -7.97 0.85
CA PRO A 430 -6.99 -9.09 0.05
C PRO A 430 -8.06 -10.18 -0.09
N LEU A 431 -8.26 -10.60 -1.34
CA LEU A 431 -8.97 -11.78 -1.81
C LEU A 431 -10.45 -11.90 -1.52
N ILE A 432 -10.93 -11.67 -0.30
CA ILE A 432 -12.24 -12.10 0.16
C ILE A 432 -12.80 -11.21 1.28
N THR A 433 -14.12 -11.21 1.42
CA THR A 433 -14.83 -10.83 2.64
C THR A 433 -15.72 -11.96 3.11
N PHE A 434 -16.01 -11.98 4.40
CA PHE A 434 -16.89 -12.96 5.03
C PHE A 434 -18.31 -12.42 5.20
N PRO A 435 -19.36 -13.26 5.14
CA PRO A 435 -20.73 -12.85 5.42
C PRO A 435 -20.90 -12.08 6.73
N ASP A 436 -20.20 -12.45 7.81
CA ASP A 436 -20.26 -11.75 9.11
C ASP A 436 -19.60 -10.36 9.12
N GLU A 437 -18.94 -9.95 8.03
CA GLU A 437 -18.37 -8.61 7.89
C GLU A 437 -19.35 -7.64 7.26
N MET A 438 -20.33 -8.11 6.48
CA MET A 438 -21.29 -7.21 5.86
C MET A 438 -22.39 -6.89 6.87
N VAL A 439 -22.47 -5.62 7.28
CA VAL A 439 -23.40 -5.15 8.32
C VAL A 439 -24.62 -4.45 7.73
N GLY A 440 -24.56 -4.10 6.45
CA GLY A 440 -25.67 -3.53 5.71
C GLY A 440 -25.51 -3.79 4.23
N PHE A 441 -26.61 -4.00 3.53
CA PHE A 441 -26.62 -4.20 2.08
C PHE A 441 -27.84 -3.52 1.47
N TYR A 442 -27.68 -2.99 0.27
CA TYR A 442 -28.77 -2.45 -0.53
C TYR A 442 -28.62 -2.92 -1.97
N ASP A 443 -29.73 -3.39 -2.54
CA ASP A 443 -29.81 -3.90 -3.89
C ASP A 443 -31.17 -3.56 -4.50
N GLU A 444 -31.18 -2.76 -5.58
CA GLU A 444 -32.41 -2.36 -6.27
C GLU A 444 -33.16 -3.55 -6.92
N ASP A 445 -32.54 -4.72 -7.07
CA ASP A 445 -33.24 -5.93 -7.53
C ASP A 445 -34.18 -6.53 -6.48
N TYR A 446 -33.87 -6.34 -5.20
CA TYR A 446 -34.54 -7.02 -4.09
C TYR A 446 -35.18 -6.06 -3.07
N MET A 447 -34.93 -4.76 -3.23
CA MET A 447 -35.42 -3.71 -2.35
C MET A 447 -36.09 -2.61 -3.14
N GLU A 448 -37.01 -1.88 -2.50
CA GLU A 448 -37.65 -0.72 -3.13
C GLU A 448 -36.60 0.34 -3.49
N LYS A 449 -36.74 0.91 -4.69
CA LYS A 449 -35.89 2.00 -5.13
C LYS A 449 -36.11 3.21 -4.24
N VAL A 450 -35.07 3.62 -3.52
CA VAL A 450 -35.10 4.76 -2.60
C VAL A 450 -34.00 5.75 -2.94
N ASN A 451 -34.09 6.95 -2.36
CA ASN A 451 -33.08 7.97 -2.59
C ASN A 451 -31.77 7.65 -1.85
N ARG A 452 -30.69 8.34 -2.26
CA ARG A 452 -29.34 8.19 -1.72
C ARG A 452 -29.25 8.30 -0.19
N SER A 453 -30.01 9.21 0.43
CA SER A 453 -29.99 9.38 1.90
C SER A 453 -30.58 8.16 2.58
N ALA A 454 -31.72 7.66 2.10
CA ALA A 454 -32.38 6.48 2.66
C ALA A 454 -31.50 5.23 2.55
N ILE A 455 -30.69 5.10 1.49
CA ILE A 455 -29.72 4.00 1.35
C ILE A 455 -28.64 4.11 2.43
N LYS A 456 -28.09 5.31 2.64
CA LYS A 456 -27.09 5.55 3.70
C LYS A 456 -27.66 5.19 5.08
N ASP A 457 -28.86 5.66 5.37
CA ASP A 457 -29.55 5.42 6.64
C ASP A 457 -29.79 3.92 6.84
N ALA A 458 -30.22 3.19 5.80
CA ALA A 458 -30.41 1.74 5.86
C ALA A 458 -29.10 0.98 6.16
N LEU A 459 -27.98 1.37 5.53
CA LEU A 459 -26.67 0.75 5.80
C LEU A 459 -26.17 1.05 7.23
N HIS A 460 -26.40 2.27 7.73
CA HIS A 460 -26.02 2.68 9.09
C HIS A 460 -26.89 2.01 10.16
N ASP A 461 -28.18 1.87 9.89
CA ASP A 461 -29.11 1.12 10.74
C ASP A 461 -28.72 -0.36 10.82
N GLY A 462 -28.20 -0.93 9.73
CA GLY A 462 -27.63 -2.28 9.72
C GLY A 462 -26.48 -2.42 10.72
N LEU A 463 -25.49 -1.51 10.68
CA LEU A 463 -24.41 -1.45 11.66
C LEU A 463 -24.96 -1.33 13.10
N LYS A 464 -25.91 -0.42 13.32
CA LYS A 464 -26.49 -0.20 14.65
C LYS A 464 -27.17 -1.47 15.19
N LYS A 465 -28.00 -2.12 14.38
CA LYS A 465 -28.67 -3.39 14.74
C LYS A 465 -27.65 -4.47 15.09
N GLU A 466 -26.58 -4.57 14.32
CA GLU A 466 -25.54 -5.56 14.57
C GLU A 466 -24.77 -5.28 15.87
N MET A 467 -24.42 -4.01 16.14
CA MET A 467 -23.77 -3.66 17.41
C MET A 467 -24.68 -3.86 18.62
N VAL A 468 -25.98 -3.55 18.49
CA VAL A 468 -26.99 -3.84 19.52
C VAL A 468 -27.12 -5.34 19.76
N ARG A 469 -27.09 -6.16 18.70
CA ARG A 469 -27.13 -7.62 18.83
C ARG A 469 -25.92 -8.17 19.60
N ILE A 470 -24.73 -7.60 19.41
CA ILE A 470 -23.49 -8.08 20.04
C ILE A 470 -23.33 -7.52 21.47
N TYR A 471 -23.66 -6.25 21.70
CA TYR A 471 -23.32 -5.52 22.93
C TYR A 471 -24.54 -5.04 23.75
N GLY A 472 -25.76 -5.25 23.27
CA GLY A 472 -27.01 -4.77 23.90
C GLY A 472 -27.39 -3.35 23.48
N ASP A 473 -28.63 -2.94 23.77
CA ASP A 473 -29.26 -1.72 23.20
C ASP A 473 -28.45 -0.43 23.42
N ALA A 474 -28.14 -0.10 24.68
CA ALA A 474 -27.49 1.16 25.04
C ALA A 474 -26.03 1.18 24.56
N GLN A 475 -25.25 0.17 24.92
CA GLN A 475 -23.83 0.09 24.57
C GLN A 475 -23.61 -0.11 23.05
N GLY A 476 -24.47 -0.90 22.41
CA GLY A 476 -24.38 -1.15 20.97
C GLY A 476 -24.63 0.10 20.13
N THR A 477 -25.56 0.97 20.56
CA THR A 477 -25.80 2.25 19.88
C THR A 477 -24.58 3.17 19.99
N GLU A 478 -24.00 3.31 21.18
CA GLU A 478 -22.78 4.10 21.41
C GLU A 478 -21.61 3.58 20.56
N ILE A 479 -21.37 2.26 20.57
CA ILE A 479 -20.31 1.64 19.76
C ILE A 479 -20.53 1.88 18.26
N ALA A 480 -21.76 1.83 17.77
CA ALA A 480 -22.04 2.10 16.35
C ALA A 480 -21.68 3.55 15.97
N GLU A 481 -21.99 4.52 16.84
CA GLU A 481 -21.62 5.93 16.65
C GLU A 481 -20.10 6.13 16.70
N GLU A 482 -19.40 5.46 17.63
CA GLU A 482 -17.94 5.45 17.69
C GLU A 482 -17.29 4.89 16.42
N ILE A 483 -17.82 3.77 15.90
CA ILE A 483 -17.35 3.17 14.65
C ILE A 483 -17.56 4.14 13.49
N LEU A 484 -18.74 4.76 13.36
CA LEU A 484 -19.01 5.74 12.31
C LEU A 484 -18.06 6.94 12.38
N SER A 485 -17.84 7.47 13.59
CA SER A 485 -16.90 8.57 13.84
C SER A 485 -15.49 8.18 13.43
N ARG A 486 -14.96 7.06 13.93
CA ARG A 486 -13.60 6.59 13.60
C ARG A 486 -13.45 6.30 12.11
N SER A 487 -14.46 5.72 11.47
CA SER A 487 -14.42 5.41 10.04
C SER A 487 -14.37 6.67 9.17
N SER A 488 -14.97 7.77 9.64
CA SER A 488 -14.87 9.06 8.95
C SER A 488 -13.43 9.61 8.92
N GLU A 489 -12.58 9.26 9.90
CA GLU A 489 -11.16 9.62 9.91
C GLU A 489 -10.39 8.93 8.77
N PHE A 490 -10.89 7.80 8.26
CA PHE A 490 -10.33 7.12 7.09
C PHE A 490 -10.64 7.87 5.78
N ASN A 491 -11.54 8.83 5.81
CA ASN A 491 -11.87 9.72 4.69
C ASN A 491 -11.13 11.07 4.78
N ASP A 492 -10.05 11.14 5.56
CA ASP A 492 -9.19 12.33 5.61
C ASP A 492 -8.06 12.19 4.59
N TYR A 493 -8.26 12.82 3.44
CA TYR A 493 -7.28 12.89 2.35
C TYR A 493 -5.92 13.41 2.86
N GLU A 494 -5.90 14.50 3.63
CA GLU A 494 -4.63 15.10 4.06
C GLU A 494 -3.84 14.13 4.94
N ARG A 495 -4.50 13.43 5.86
CA ARG A 495 -3.87 12.41 6.71
C ARG A 495 -3.46 11.15 5.96
N ALA A 496 -4.29 10.63 5.06
CA ALA A 496 -3.96 9.38 4.34
C ALA A 496 -2.79 9.58 3.37
N TYR A 497 -2.71 10.77 2.76
CA TYR A 497 -1.69 11.14 1.78
C TYR A 497 -0.50 11.88 2.39
N LEU A 498 -0.52 12.11 3.70
CA LEU A 498 0.54 12.83 4.43
C LEU A 498 0.86 14.18 3.79
N VAL A 499 -0.17 14.91 3.37
CA VAL A 499 0.01 16.20 2.68
C VAL A 499 0.52 17.23 3.70
N PRO A 500 1.76 17.73 3.53
CA PRO A 500 2.31 18.71 4.47
C PRO A 500 1.50 20.01 4.41
N LYS A 501 1.20 20.58 5.58
CA LYS A 501 0.77 21.99 5.65
C LYS A 501 1.96 22.85 5.30
N LEU A 502 1.80 23.74 4.32
CA LEU A 502 2.87 24.63 3.88
C LEU A 502 2.78 25.95 4.66
N LYS A 503 3.92 26.48 5.10
CA LYS A 503 3.95 27.83 5.70
C LYS A 503 3.42 28.81 4.66
N SER A 504 2.31 29.47 4.99
CA SER A 504 1.82 30.57 4.17
C SER A 504 2.90 31.66 4.20
N ASN A 505 3.71 31.75 3.15
CA ASN A 505 4.51 32.94 2.92
C ASN A 505 3.52 34.02 2.51
N LEU A 506 2.85 34.62 3.51
CA LEU A 506 2.27 35.94 3.41
C LEU A 506 3.43 36.91 3.14
N THR A 507 3.95 36.92 1.92
CA THR A 507 4.47 38.16 1.37
C THR A 507 3.24 39.04 1.24
N GLY A 508 2.93 39.78 2.30
CA GLY A 508 2.09 40.95 2.20
C GLY A 508 2.68 41.79 1.09
N ALA A 509 2.05 41.74 -0.09
CA ALA A 509 2.20 42.80 -1.05
C ALA A 509 1.59 44.00 -0.33
N ALA A 510 2.44 44.81 0.31
CA ALA A 510 2.07 46.18 0.61
C ALA A 510 1.57 46.75 -0.72
N ASN A 511 0.27 47.05 -0.78
CA ASN A 511 -0.34 47.75 -1.90
C ASN A 511 0.22 49.19 -1.85
N GLU A 512 1.46 49.36 -2.28
CA GLU A 512 1.92 50.66 -2.73
C GLU A 512 1.12 50.98 -4.00
N ASN A 513 0.44 52.13 -3.99
CA ASN A 513 -0.25 52.66 -5.16
C ASN A 513 0.78 52.99 -6.25
N VAL A 514 1.15 51.98 -7.03
CA VAL A 514 2.08 52.12 -8.13
C VAL A 514 1.33 52.73 -9.32
N GLY A 515 1.66 53.98 -9.63
CA GLY A 515 1.07 54.76 -10.74
C GLY A 515 1.18 54.06 -12.10
N ILE A 516 0.26 54.42 -13.00
CA ILE A 516 0.01 53.77 -14.30
C ILE A 516 1.29 53.62 -15.15
N ALA A 517 2.20 54.61 -15.10
CA ALA A 517 3.47 54.56 -15.84
C ALA A 517 4.41 53.43 -15.36
N LYS A 518 4.43 53.13 -14.05
CA LYS A 518 5.27 52.08 -13.46
C LYS A 518 4.62 50.69 -13.62
N LYS A 519 3.28 50.62 -13.77
CA LYS A 519 2.59 49.39 -14.24
C LYS A 519 2.95 49.02 -15.68
N ILE A 520 3.06 50.00 -16.58
CA ILE A 520 3.46 49.76 -17.98
C ILE A 520 4.94 49.37 -18.08
N SER A 521 5.82 50.04 -17.33
CA SER A 521 7.24 49.66 -17.24
C SER A 521 7.42 48.22 -16.71
N ASN A 522 6.69 47.85 -15.64
CA ASN A 522 6.72 46.50 -15.08
C ASN A 522 6.13 45.45 -16.03
N PHE A 523 5.19 45.82 -16.91
CA PHE A 523 4.64 44.93 -17.93
C PHE A 523 5.70 44.56 -18.99
N PHE A 524 6.46 45.55 -19.49
CA PHE A 524 7.51 45.30 -20.47
C PHE A 524 8.76 44.63 -19.88
N SER A 525 9.11 44.91 -18.61
CA SER A 525 10.20 44.19 -17.93
C SER A 525 9.83 42.73 -17.59
N ASN A 526 8.56 42.45 -17.26
CA ASN A 526 8.09 41.09 -17.02
C ASN A 526 8.01 40.24 -18.31
N LEU A 527 7.80 40.86 -19.48
CA LEU A 527 7.86 40.16 -20.77
C LEU A 527 9.29 39.75 -21.14
N LYS A 528 10.30 40.58 -20.83
CA LYS A 528 11.71 40.22 -21.01
C LYS A 528 12.20 39.15 -20.01
N ASN A 529 11.74 39.20 -18.77
CA ASN A 529 12.10 38.22 -17.73
C ASN A 529 11.33 36.88 -17.86
N LYS A 530 10.23 36.83 -18.62
CA LYS A 530 9.50 35.57 -18.91
C LYS A 530 10.28 34.61 -19.80
N PHE A 531 11.30 35.08 -20.52
CA PHE A 531 12.14 34.23 -21.38
C PHE A 531 13.50 33.87 -20.78
N SER A 532 13.93 34.46 -19.66
CA SER A 532 15.24 34.17 -19.04
C SER A 532 15.24 33.87 -17.54
N SER A 533 14.07 33.84 -16.87
CA SER A 533 14.03 33.41 -15.48
C SER A 533 13.70 31.92 -15.41
N SER A 534 14.72 31.10 -15.14
CA SER A 534 14.50 29.91 -14.32
C SER A 534 13.80 30.42 -13.07
N SER A 535 12.52 30.07 -12.91
CA SER A 535 11.78 30.46 -11.73
C SER A 535 12.55 29.92 -10.54
N LYS A 536 13.22 30.79 -9.78
CA LYS A 536 13.58 30.54 -8.38
C LYS A 536 12.26 30.34 -7.66
N GLY A 537 11.69 29.14 -7.81
CA GLY A 537 10.49 28.74 -7.10
C GLY A 537 10.82 28.91 -5.64
N LYS A 538 10.15 29.83 -4.96
CA LYS A 538 10.25 29.95 -3.51
C LYS A 538 9.92 28.57 -2.97
N VAL A 539 10.93 27.87 -2.47
CA VAL A 539 10.76 26.57 -1.82
C VAL A 539 9.75 26.80 -0.71
N LYS A 540 8.56 26.21 -0.84
CA LYS A 540 7.53 26.31 0.18
C LYS A 540 8.03 25.47 1.35
N VAL A 541 8.25 26.10 2.50
CA VAL A 541 8.72 25.40 3.70
C VAL A 541 7.52 24.65 4.30
N ILE A 542 7.71 23.36 4.58
CA ILE A 542 6.73 22.54 5.30
C ILE A 542 6.61 23.10 6.73
N ASP A 543 5.38 23.36 7.17
CA ASP A 543 5.06 23.84 8.51
C ASP A 543 4.82 22.67 9.47
N GLU A 544 3.93 21.75 9.07
CA GLU A 544 3.47 20.63 9.89
C GLU A 544 3.12 19.44 8.99
N MET A 545 3.55 18.23 9.37
CA MET A 545 3.08 16.97 8.76
C MET A 545 1.76 16.53 9.44
N PRO A 546 0.77 16.01 8.70
CA PRO A 546 -0.48 15.55 9.29
C PRO A 546 -0.27 14.27 10.12
N LYS A 547 -1.18 14.01 11.05
CA LYS A 547 -1.17 12.77 11.85
C LYS A 547 -1.52 11.57 10.97
N ILE A 548 -0.82 10.47 11.20
CA ILE A 548 -1.07 9.19 10.58
C ILE A 548 -2.51 8.71 10.82
N ASN A 549 -3.06 8.05 9.79
CA ASN A 549 -4.26 7.24 9.84
C ASN A 549 -3.96 5.79 10.30
N ASN A 550 -4.87 5.15 11.03
CA ASN A 550 -4.61 3.87 11.72
C ASN A 550 -4.70 2.61 10.81
N CYS A 551 -4.68 2.75 9.48
CA CYS A 551 -4.80 1.64 8.53
C CYS A 551 -3.45 0.95 8.27
N LEU A 552 -3.49 -0.30 7.77
CA LEU A 552 -2.30 -0.87 7.11
C LEU A 552 -1.89 0.07 5.97
N TYR A 553 -0.74 0.69 6.14
CA TYR A 553 -0.05 1.28 5.02
C TYR A 553 0.85 0.23 4.44
N ALA A 554 0.68 -0.05 3.15
CA ALA A 554 1.55 -0.93 2.39
C ALA A 554 3.01 -0.77 2.87
N ILE A 555 3.51 0.46 2.99
CA ILE A 555 4.93 0.66 3.28
C ILE A 555 5.28 0.77 4.78
N LYS A 556 4.38 1.19 5.70
CA LYS A 556 4.72 1.02 7.13
C LYS A 556 4.81 -0.46 7.53
N SER A 557 4.05 -1.34 6.87
CA SER A 557 4.26 -2.79 6.99
C SER A 557 5.52 -3.31 6.29
N PHE A 558 6.26 -2.46 5.56
CA PHE A 558 7.47 -2.87 4.85
C PHE A 558 8.76 -2.55 5.58
N LEU A 559 8.83 -1.69 6.62
CA LEU A 559 10.12 -1.18 7.13
C LEU A 559 10.29 -1.19 8.66
N GLN A 560 9.31 -1.69 9.42
CA GLN A 560 9.38 -1.83 10.87
C GLN A 560 8.87 -3.20 11.26
#